data_AF-A0A183INM8-F1
#
_entry.id   AF-A0A183INM8-F1
#
_cell.length_a   1.000
_cell.length_b   1.000
_cell.length_c   1.000
_cell.angle_alpha   90.00
_cell.angle_beta   90.00
_cell.angle_gamma   90.00
#
_symmetry.space_group_name_H-M   'P 1'
#
loop_
_entity.id
_entity.type
_entity.pdbx_description
1 polymer ?
#
loop_
_entity_poly.entity_id
_entity_poly.type
_entity_poly.pdbx_seq_one_letter_code
_entity_poly.pdbx_strand_id
1 'polypeptide(L)'
;MEKYARQAIAEGVQSAEDVHVTCDSEVYKILNMHYNRNNHLQVPANFRRVVQATLREFFVSVQAGRDVEPSWKKSIYKVIARMDDPIPDYFKSANFLAQLE
;
A
#
# COMPACT_ATOMS: atom_id res chain seq x y z
N MET A 1 5.96 2.00 -3.19
CA MET A 1 5.03 3.14 -3.35
C MET A 1 5.66 4.26 -4.14
N GLU A 2 6.76 4.87 -3.67
CA GLU A 2 7.45 5.97 -4.39
C GLU A 2 7.80 5.64 -5.85
N LYS A 3 8.38 4.46 -6.13
CA LYS A 3 8.65 3.97 -7.50
C LYS A 3 7.41 4.10 -8.41
N TYR A 4 6.27 3.57 -7.96
CA TYR A 4 5.02 3.56 -8.72
C TYR A 4 4.41 4.95 -8.86
N ALA A 5 4.54 5.81 -7.85
CA ALA A 5 4.11 7.20 -7.93
C ALA A 5 4.91 7.96 -9.01
N ARG A 6 6.24 7.84 -9.01
CA ARG A 6 7.11 8.42 -10.04
C ARG A 6 6.81 7.87 -11.43
N GLN A 7 6.54 6.57 -11.53
CA GLN A 7 6.16 5.94 -12.78
C GLN A 7 4.84 6.51 -13.32
N ALA A 8 3.79 6.61 -12.50
CA ALA A 8 2.52 7.18 -12.93
C ALA A 8 2.67 8.63 -13.41
N ILE A 9 3.50 9.43 -12.73
CA ILE A 9 3.81 10.80 -13.18
C ILE A 9 4.55 10.79 -14.54
N ALA A 10 5.53 9.90 -14.71
CA ALA A 10 6.27 9.76 -15.97
C ALA A 10 5.39 9.26 -17.13
N GLU A 11 4.35 8.47 -16.84
CA GLU A 11 3.32 8.02 -17.78
C GLU A 11 2.27 9.10 -18.10
N GLY A 12 2.38 10.28 -17.49
CA GLY A 12 1.53 11.44 -17.79
C GLY A 12 0.22 11.51 -17.01
N VAL A 13 0.06 10.71 -15.94
CA VAL A 13 -1.09 10.83 -15.04
C VAL A 13 -1.10 12.22 -14.40
N GLN A 14 -2.23 12.90 -14.47
CA GLN A 14 -2.35 14.30 -14.02
C GLN A 14 -3.05 14.42 -12.67
N SER A 15 -3.99 13.54 -12.35
CA SER A 15 -4.73 13.57 -11.09
C SER A 15 -4.46 12.33 -10.23
N ALA A 16 -4.39 12.53 -8.92
CA ALA A 16 -4.36 11.42 -7.97
C ALA A 16 -5.65 10.58 -8.01
N GLU A 17 -6.76 11.16 -8.47
CA GLU A 17 -8.02 10.44 -8.64
C GLU A 17 -7.93 9.34 -9.70
N ASP A 18 -7.11 9.56 -10.74
CA ASP A 18 -6.85 8.62 -11.82
C ASP A 18 -5.91 7.48 -11.40
N VAL A 19 -5.23 7.61 -10.26
CA VAL A 19 -4.40 6.55 -9.69
C VAL A 19 -5.31 5.52 -9.03
N HIS A 20 -5.50 4.39 -9.73
CA HIS A 20 -6.31 3.27 -9.27
C HIS A 20 -5.46 2.02 -9.02
N VAL A 21 -5.73 1.34 -7.90
CA VAL A 21 -5.12 0.04 -7.60
C VAL A 21 -6.21 -1.02 -7.63
N THR A 22 -6.08 -1.95 -8.57
CA THR A 22 -6.91 -3.15 -8.70
C THR A 22 -6.15 -4.38 -8.21
N CYS A 23 -6.80 -5.53 -8.12
CA CYS A 23 -6.13 -6.80 -7.83
C CYS A 23 -5.10 -7.18 -8.91
N ASP A 24 -5.24 -6.60 -10.12
CA ASP A 24 -4.34 -6.84 -11.23
C ASP A 24 -3.13 -5.91 -11.28
N SER A 25 -3.17 -4.81 -10.54
CA SER A 25 -2.06 -3.86 -10.47
C SER A 25 -0.78 -4.53 -9.97
N GLU A 26 0.33 -4.25 -10.64
CA GLU A 26 1.64 -4.82 -10.33
C GLU A 26 2.04 -4.60 -8.86
N VAL A 27 1.82 -3.38 -8.34
CA VAL A 27 2.09 -3.04 -6.94
C VAL A 27 1.33 -3.95 -5.97
N TYR A 28 0.08 -4.31 -6.27
CA TYR A 28 -0.73 -5.18 -5.42
C TYR A 28 -0.18 -6.61 -5.44
N LYS A 29 0.10 -7.15 -6.63
CA LYS A 29 0.65 -8.49 -6.82
C LYS A 29 2.01 -8.66 -6.15
N ILE A 30 2.90 -7.69 -6.30
CA ILE A 30 4.24 -7.71 -5.67
C ILE A 30 4.13 -7.66 -4.15
N LEU A 31 3.27 -6.81 -3.59
CA LEU A 31 3.09 -6.75 -2.15
C LEU A 31 2.51 -8.05 -1.59
N ASN A 32 1.52 -8.65 -2.26
CA ASN A 32 0.96 -9.93 -1.83
C ASN A 32 2.04 -11.04 -1.88
N MET A 33 2.78 -11.15 -2.98
CA MET A 33 3.86 -12.14 -3.08
C MET A 33 4.95 -11.95 -2.02
N HIS A 34 5.26 -10.70 -1.68
CA HIS A 34 6.32 -10.38 -0.71
C HIS A 34 5.92 -10.70 0.73
N TYR A 35 4.69 -10.33 1.13
CA TYR A 35 4.23 -10.45 2.52
C TYR A 35 3.38 -11.71 2.79
N ASN A 36 2.89 -12.37 1.75
CA ASN A 36 2.02 -13.55 1.80
C ASN A 36 2.51 -14.58 0.77
N ARG A 37 3.79 -14.97 0.87
CA ARG A 37 4.53 -15.73 -0.15
C ARG A 37 3.86 -17.02 -0.61
N ASN A 38 3.32 -17.79 0.33
CA ASN A 38 2.62 -19.05 0.03
C ASN A 38 1.11 -18.86 -0.18
N ASN A 39 0.64 -17.60 -0.14
CA ASN A 39 -0.75 -17.21 -0.30
C ASN A 39 -1.71 -17.93 0.66
N HIS A 40 -1.23 -18.30 1.85
CA HIS A 40 -2.02 -18.99 2.88
C HIS A 40 -3.10 -18.09 3.48
N LEU A 41 -2.90 -16.77 3.41
CA LEU A 41 -3.85 -15.79 3.91
C LEU A 41 -4.65 -15.19 2.76
N GLN A 42 -5.96 -15.01 2.97
CA GLN A 42 -6.74 -14.16 2.10
C GLN A 42 -6.33 -12.71 2.34
N VAL A 43 -6.07 -11.99 1.25
CA VAL A 43 -5.71 -10.57 1.33
C VAL A 43 -6.95 -9.78 1.79
N PRO A 44 -6.86 -9.00 2.88
CA PRO A 44 -7.99 -8.22 3.36
C PRO A 44 -8.46 -7.19 2.33
N ALA A 45 -9.76 -6.98 2.20
CA ALA A 45 -10.32 -6.01 1.25
C ALA A 45 -9.81 -4.58 1.49
N ASN A 46 -9.55 -4.22 2.75
CA ASN A 46 -9.00 -2.92 3.13
C ASN A 46 -7.54 -2.75 2.70
N PHE A 47 -6.76 -3.82 2.56
CA PHE A 47 -5.36 -3.74 2.12
C PHE A 47 -5.23 -3.02 0.78
N ARG A 48 -6.06 -3.39 -0.21
CA ARG A 48 -6.08 -2.71 -1.52
C ARG A 48 -6.39 -1.22 -1.39
N ARG A 49 -7.32 -0.85 -0.51
CA ARG A 49 -7.71 0.56 -0.26
C ARG A 49 -6.55 1.34 0.35
N VAL A 50 -5.86 0.76 1.32
CA VAL A 50 -4.67 1.37 1.95
C VAL A 50 -3.53 1.53 0.95
N VAL A 51 -3.28 0.52 0.11
CA VAL A 51 -2.28 0.60 -0.96
C VAL A 51 -2.60 1.72 -1.94
N GLN A 52 -3.87 1.84 -2.37
CA GLN A 52 -4.31 2.91 -3.26
C GLN A 52 -4.15 4.30 -2.62
N ALA A 53 -4.65 4.47 -1.39
CA ALA A 53 -4.55 5.74 -0.66
C ALA A 53 -3.08 6.14 -0.46
N THR A 54 -2.24 5.18 -0.05
CA THR A 54 -0.80 5.39 0.08
C THR A 54 -0.18 5.83 -1.23
N LEU A 55 -0.48 5.14 -2.33
CA LEU A 55 0.08 5.48 -3.64
C LEU A 55 -0.33 6.89 -4.08
N ARG A 56 -1.58 7.30 -3.81
CA ARG A 56 -2.08 8.66 -4.06
C ARG A 56 -1.34 9.71 -3.24
N GLU A 57 -1.10 9.47 -1.95
CA GLU A 57 -0.34 10.39 -1.08
C GLU A 57 1.11 10.57 -1.55
N PHE A 58 1.75 9.47 -1.99
CA PHE A 58 3.07 9.52 -2.63
C PHE A 58 3.02 10.29 -3.94
N PHE A 59 2.03 10.02 -4.80
CA PHE A 59 1.83 10.71 -6.07
C PHE A 59 1.67 12.21 -5.89
N VAL A 60 0.75 12.66 -5.03
CA VAL A 60 0.50 14.09 -4.77
C VAL A 60 1.74 14.78 -4.21
N SER A 61 2.49 14.12 -3.33
CA SER A 61 3.70 14.70 -2.76
C SER A 61 4.83 14.83 -3.78
N VAL A 62 5.05 13.80 -4.61
CA VAL A 62 6.09 13.82 -5.65
C VAL A 62 5.71 14.77 -6.79
N GLN A 63 4.45 14.78 -7.23
CA GLN A 63 3.97 15.67 -8.29
C GLN A 63 4.11 17.15 -7.89
N ALA A 64 3.88 17.46 -6.61
CA ALA A 64 4.08 18.81 -6.07
C ALA A 64 5.55 19.13 -5.75
N GLY A 65 6.49 18.23 -6.03
CA GLY A 65 7.92 18.41 -5.74
C GLY A 65 8.27 18.44 -4.25
N ARG A 66 7.38 17.99 -3.35
CA ARG A 66 7.62 17.96 -1.90
C ARG A 66 8.55 16.85 -1.47
N ASP A 67 8.86 15.90 -2.34
CA ASP A 67 9.72 14.76 -2.08
C ASP A 67 11.20 15.11 -1.88
N VAL A 68 11.60 16.35 -2.15
CA VAL A 68 12.92 16.90 -1.83
C VAL A 68 13.03 17.37 -0.38
N GLU A 69 11.90 17.59 0.31
CA GLU A 69 11.89 18.10 1.67
C GLU A 69 12.27 17.01 2.67
N PRO A 70 13.08 17.32 3.71
CA PRO A 70 13.29 16.40 4.81
C PRO A 70 11.95 15.99 5.43
N SER A 71 11.78 14.70 5.71
CA SER A 71 10.56 14.16 6.36
C SER A 71 9.25 14.29 5.56
N TRP A 72 9.29 14.52 4.25
CA TRP A 72 8.07 14.60 3.42
C TRP A 72 7.12 13.40 3.56
N LYS A 73 7.68 12.21 3.88
CA LYS A 73 6.90 10.98 4.12
C LYS A 73 6.11 10.99 5.44
N LYS A 74 6.41 11.91 6.36
CA LYS A 74 5.77 11.98 7.68
C LYS A 74 4.29 12.32 7.58
N SER A 75 3.88 13.18 6.64
CA SER A 75 2.46 13.44 6.37
C SER A 75 1.76 12.18 5.83
N ILE A 76 2.42 11.47 4.92
CA ILE A 76 1.93 10.22 4.33
C ILE A 76 1.70 9.17 5.42
N TYR A 77 2.69 8.96 6.31
CA TYR A 77 2.56 8.00 7.41
C TYR A 77 1.40 8.34 8.36
N LYS A 78 1.14 9.64 8.61
CA LYS A 78 -0.01 10.07 9.42
C LYS A 78 -1.35 9.74 8.78
N VAL A 79 -1.44 9.77 7.45
CA VAL A 79 -2.65 9.36 6.73
C VAL A 79 -2.83 7.85 6.84
N ILE A 80 -1.78 7.08 6.55
CA ILE A 80 -1.81 5.61 6.56
C ILE A 80 -2.17 5.08 7.96
N ALA A 81 -1.56 5.64 9.02
CA ALA A 81 -1.80 5.20 10.40
C ALA A 81 -3.27 5.35 10.87
N ARG A 82 -4.08 6.15 10.18
CA ARG A 82 -5.52 6.29 10.47
C ARG A 82 -6.38 5.24 9.77
N MET A 83 -5.77 4.40 8.94
CA MET A 83 -6.44 3.36 8.16
C MET A 83 -6.15 1.95 8.68
N ASP A 84 -5.50 1.84 9.85
CA ASP A 84 -5.14 0.56 10.44
C ASP A 84 -6.41 -0.20 10.88
N ASP A 85 -6.46 -1.47 10.48
CA ASP A 85 -7.46 -2.42 10.95
C ASP A 85 -6.96 -3.13 12.21
N PRO A 86 -7.86 -3.56 13.11
CA PRO A 86 -7.48 -4.42 14.22
C PRO A 86 -6.90 -5.74 13.70
N ILE A 87 -5.82 -6.19 14.33
CA ILE A 87 -5.20 -7.48 14.00
C ILE A 87 -6.20 -8.60 14.36
N PRO A 88 -6.57 -9.50 13.41
CA PRO A 88 -7.49 -10.59 13.69
C PRO A 88 -7.02 -11.49 14.83
N ASP A 89 -7.96 -11.93 15.68
CA ASP A 89 -7.63 -12.68 16.91
C ASP A 89 -6.95 -14.02 16.65
N TYR A 90 -7.17 -14.65 15.50
CA TYR A 90 -6.53 -15.92 15.16
C TYR A 90 -5.00 -15.80 15.04
N PHE A 91 -4.46 -14.60 14.75
CA PHE A 91 -3.02 -14.35 14.79
C PHE A 91 -2.44 -14.41 16.21
N LYS A 92 -3.27 -14.29 17.25
CA LYS A 92 -2.85 -14.38 18.65
C LYS A 92 -2.70 -15.83 19.13
N SER A 93 -3.18 -16.80 18.35
CA SER A 93 -3.04 -18.23 18.66
C SER A 93 -1.58 -18.66 18.57
N ALA A 94 -1.06 -19.31 19.62
CA ALA A 94 0.31 -19.87 19.63
C ALA A 94 0.54 -20.89 18.50
N ASN A 95 -0.53 -21.52 18.02
CA ASN A 95 -0.48 -22.54 16.98
C ASN A 95 -0.78 -22.00 15.57
N PHE A 96 -0.93 -20.68 15.41
CA PHE A 96 -1.32 -20.08 14.12
C PHE A 96 -0.41 -20.51 12.97
N LEU A 97 0.92 -20.48 13.15
CA LEU A 97 1.86 -20.86 12.09
C LEU A 97 1.73 -22.34 11.70
N ALA A 98 1.47 -23.23 12.66
CA ALA A 98 1.27 -24.65 12.41
C ALA A 98 -0.06 -24.96 11.67
N GLN A 99 -1.00 -24.02 11.63
CA GLN A 99 -2.26 -24.15 10.88
C GLN A 99 -2.14 -23.69 9.43
N LEU A 100 -1.00 -23.09 9.06
CA LEU A 100 -0.75 -22.59 7.71
C LEU A 100 0.04 -23.60 6.85
N GLU A 101 0.58 -24.67 7.42
CA GLU A 101 1.27 -25.76 6.71
C GLU A 101 0.28 -26.87 6.31
#